data_AF-A0A9Q1CTE3-F1
#
_entry.id   AF-A0A9Q1CTE3-F1
#
_cell.length_a   1.000
_cell.length_b   1.000
_cell.length_c   1.000
_cell.angle_alpha   90.00
_cell.angle_beta   90.00
_cell.angle_gamma   90.00
#
_symmetry.space_group_name_H-M   'P 1'
#
loop_
_entity.id
_entity.type
_entity.pdbx_description
1 polymer ?
#
loop_
_entity_poly.entity_id
_entity_poly.type
_entity_poly.pdbx_seq_one_letter_code
_entity_poly.pdbx_strand_id
1 'polypeptide(L)'
;MVECGATVSKVDPAVFYWVDSSDQVYGILACHVDDFIWGGDQEFEDIISKIKSTFKVGKESDNSFKYCGIDLLCDDNVIYLSQDSYTDGLTVIDISATRSVDKSAKLTAEEGHVLRSKVGQLLWLAHQSRPDLLFDVTKIANNLNKGSVGDILDINKIICKAKNSKLRLKFQSVSANLNEGVLHVVLYTDAALGNMPDGGSQAGYLIMLAGDSGTFSPICWNSKKIRRVVRSTLAAETLAMAEGIDASIFICTLLGELVYGKPEANLFPIVCFTDCKSLHDALKSPKIVSEKRLHLEISGIKEQLQKGQVKRVEWISSDLQLADCLTKKGAANNELRKALHSGVLTT
;
A
#
# COMPACT_ATOMS: atom_id res chain seq x y z
N MET A 1 -3.58 7.64 -27.43
CA MET A 1 -2.46 6.84 -26.90
C MET A 1 -2.07 5.72 -27.85
N VAL A 2 -2.92 4.72 -28.09
CA VAL A 2 -2.60 3.57 -28.98
C VAL A 2 -2.21 3.99 -30.40
N GLU A 3 -2.91 4.97 -30.99
CA GLU A 3 -2.55 5.54 -32.30
C GLU A 3 -1.16 6.21 -32.33
N CYS A 4 -0.64 6.59 -31.16
CA CYS A 4 0.70 7.15 -30.98
C CYS A 4 1.75 6.08 -30.61
N GLY A 5 1.47 4.79 -30.85
CA GLY A 5 2.41 3.68 -30.64
C GLY A 5 2.40 3.08 -29.23
N ALA A 6 1.41 3.41 -28.40
CA ALA A 6 1.35 2.88 -27.04
C ALA A 6 0.92 1.41 -26.99
N THR A 7 1.53 0.65 -26.10
CA THR A 7 0.99 -0.64 -25.62
C THR A 7 0.15 -0.39 -24.38
N VAL A 8 -1.05 -0.95 -24.34
CA VAL A 8 -1.92 -0.91 -23.14
C VAL A 8 -1.47 -2.00 -22.18
N SER A 9 -1.28 -1.67 -20.90
CA SER A 9 -1.00 -2.66 -19.87
C SER A 9 -2.12 -3.70 -19.82
N LYS A 10 -1.73 -4.98 -19.72
CA LYS A 10 -2.69 -6.08 -19.58
C LYS A 10 -3.25 -6.18 -18.16
N VAL A 11 -2.57 -5.54 -17.21
CA VAL A 11 -2.85 -5.60 -15.78
C VAL A 11 -3.69 -4.38 -15.35
N ASP A 12 -3.39 -3.20 -15.89
CA ASP A 12 -4.12 -1.97 -15.63
C ASP A 12 -4.47 -1.23 -16.95
N PRO A 13 -5.73 -1.28 -17.42
CA PRO A 13 -6.16 -0.62 -18.65
C PRO A 13 -5.98 0.90 -18.69
N ALA A 14 -5.74 1.54 -17.55
CA ALA A 14 -5.47 2.96 -17.44
C ALA A 14 -3.99 3.31 -17.64
N VAL A 15 -3.11 2.31 -17.76
CA VAL A 15 -1.67 2.48 -17.92
C VAL A 15 -1.24 2.08 -19.33
N PHE A 16 -0.42 2.94 -19.92
CA PHE A 16 0.12 2.81 -21.26
C PHE A 16 1.65 2.90 -21.18
N TYR A 17 2.34 2.10 -21.97
CA TYR A 17 3.80 2.13 -22.04
C TYR A 17 4.28 1.98 -23.48
N TRP A 18 5.47 2.51 -23.77
CA TRP A 18 6.08 2.49 -25.10
C TRP A 18 7.41 1.75 -25.02
N VAL A 19 7.62 0.88 -25.99
CA VAL A 19 8.83 0.07 -26.12
C VAL A 19 9.57 0.41 -27.40
N ASP A 20 10.89 0.45 -27.32
CA ASP A 20 11.76 0.68 -28.47
C ASP A 20 11.97 -0.62 -29.28
N SER A 21 12.79 -0.54 -30.33
CA SER A 21 13.14 -1.71 -31.15
C SER A 21 13.92 -2.82 -30.44
N SER A 22 14.43 -2.54 -29.23
CA SER A 22 15.20 -3.45 -28.37
C SER A 22 14.38 -3.95 -27.17
N ASP A 23 13.04 -3.82 -27.24
CA ASP A 23 12.09 -4.16 -26.17
C ASP A 23 12.33 -3.41 -24.84
N GLN A 24 13.01 -2.26 -24.87
CA GLN A 24 13.20 -1.41 -23.69
C GLN A 24 12.07 -0.40 -23.57
N VAL A 25 11.53 -0.25 -22.35
CA VAL A 25 10.49 0.75 -22.08
C VAL A 25 11.13 2.13 -22.00
N TYR A 26 10.72 3.04 -22.88
CA TYR A 26 11.24 4.42 -22.92
C TYR A 26 10.22 5.47 -22.45
N GLY A 27 8.96 5.08 -22.26
CA GLY A 27 7.91 5.98 -21.81
C GLY A 27 6.73 5.26 -21.17
N ILE A 28 6.19 5.87 -20.11
CA ILE A 28 5.02 5.39 -19.37
C ILE A 28 4.04 6.56 -19.21
N LEU A 29 2.76 6.29 -19.39
CA LEU A 29 1.69 7.24 -19.12
C LEU A 29 0.54 6.52 -18.42
N ALA A 30 0.09 7.08 -17.30
CA ALA A 30 -1.11 6.64 -16.60
C ALA A 30 -2.21 7.71 -16.71
N CYS A 31 -3.43 7.24 -16.93
CA CYS A 31 -4.63 8.07 -17.05
C CYS A 31 -5.49 7.92 -15.79
N HIS A 32 -6.00 9.02 -15.26
CA HIS A 32 -7.02 9.01 -14.22
C HIS A 32 -8.11 10.02 -14.54
N VAL A 33 -9.22 9.54 -15.09
CA VAL A 33 -10.34 10.37 -15.57
C VAL A 33 -9.83 11.44 -16.56
N ASP A 34 -9.73 12.69 -16.14
CA ASP A 34 -9.31 13.83 -16.97
C ASP A 34 -7.82 14.17 -16.78
N ASP A 35 -7.14 13.55 -15.82
CA ASP A 35 -5.75 13.82 -15.48
C ASP A 35 -4.78 12.76 -16.04
N PHE A 36 -3.63 13.21 -16.52
CA PHE A 36 -2.54 12.34 -17.00
C PHE A 36 -1.29 12.53 -16.14
N ILE A 37 -0.60 11.43 -15.86
CA ILE A 37 0.76 11.46 -15.30
C ILE A 37 1.65 10.61 -16.21
N TRP A 38 2.86 11.06 -16.47
CA TRP A 38 3.75 10.41 -17.41
C TRP A 38 5.21 10.62 -17.02
N GLY A 39 6.08 9.74 -17.53
CA GLY A 39 7.52 9.82 -17.39
C GLY A 39 8.20 8.97 -18.46
N GLY A 40 9.34 9.43 -18.96
CA GLY A 40 10.08 8.76 -20.02
C GLY A 40 11.31 9.55 -20.43
N ASP A 41 11.95 9.10 -21.50
CA ASP A 41 13.12 9.75 -22.06
C ASP A 41 12.76 10.90 -23.04
N GLN A 42 13.78 11.44 -23.70
CA GLN A 42 13.62 12.53 -24.66
C GLN A 42 12.78 12.14 -25.88
N GLU A 43 12.84 10.89 -26.34
CA GLU A 43 12.02 10.41 -27.46
C GLU A 43 10.54 10.36 -27.06
N PHE A 44 10.26 10.02 -25.79
CA PHE A 44 8.91 10.03 -25.27
C PHE A 44 8.31 11.43 -25.18
N GLU A 45 9.09 12.46 -24.88
CA GLU A 45 8.60 13.85 -24.86
C GLU A 45 8.00 14.30 -26.21
N ASP A 46 8.57 13.82 -27.33
CA ASP A 46 8.02 14.08 -28.68
C ASP A 46 6.66 13.40 -28.88
N ILE A 47 6.47 12.20 -28.31
CA ILE A 47 5.19 11.49 -28.32
C ILE A 47 4.17 12.23 -27.47
N ILE A 48 4.56 12.70 -26.28
CA ILE A 48 3.70 13.51 -25.41
C ILE A 48 3.24 14.79 -26.12
N SER A 49 4.10 15.44 -26.88
CA SER A 49 3.75 16.62 -27.68
C SER A 49 2.65 16.33 -28.72
N LYS A 50 2.70 15.16 -29.37
CA LYS A 50 1.63 14.71 -30.28
C LYS A 50 0.33 14.44 -29.53
N ILE A 51 0.41 13.75 -28.39
CA ILE A 51 -0.76 13.46 -27.55
C ILE A 51 -1.45 14.75 -27.10
N LYS A 52 -0.68 15.74 -26.65
CA LYS A 52 -1.19 17.05 -26.22
C LYS A 52 -1.99 17.76 -27.32
N SER A 53 -1.52 17.66 -28.57
CA SER A 53 -2.21 18.27 -29.72
C SER A 53 -3.60 17.66 -29.96
N THR A 54 -3.77 16.38 -29.63
CA THR A 54 -5.05 15.66 -29.79
C THR A 54 -6.01 15.91 -28.63
N PHE A 55 -5.53 15.86 -27.39
CA PHE A 55 -6.38 15.86 -26.18
C PHE A 55 -6.66 17.25 -25.59
N LYS A 56 -6.15 18.34 -26.18
CA LYS A 56 -6.31 19.72 -25.66
C LYS A 56 -5.94 19.83 -24.17
N VAL A 57 -4.75 19.34 -23.82
CA VAL A 57 -4.24 19.37 -22.45
C VAL A 57 -4.15 20.82 -21.95
N GLY A 58 -4.75 21.10 -20.79
CA GLY A 58 -4.88 22.45 -20.26
C GLY A 58 -3.61 22.96 -19.58
N LYS A 59 -3.32 22.46 -18.37
CA LYS A 59 -2.15 22.86 -17.58
C LYS A 59 -1.15 21.72 -17.54
N GLU A 60 0.10 22.02 -17.87
CA GLU A 60 1.23 21.15 -17.64
C GLU A 60 2.04 21.66 -16.45
N SER A 61 2.61 20.75 -15.68
CA SER A 61 3.49 21.08 -14.57
C SER A 61 4.50 19.95 -14.42
N ASP A 62 5.75 20.35 -14.22
CA ASP A 62 6.90 19.49 -14.00
C ASP A 62 7.44 19.72 -12.58
N ASN A 63 8.19 18.76 -12.06
CA ASN A 63 8.91 18.80 -10.78
C ASN A 63 8.06 19.00 -9.52
N SER A 64 7.14 19.95 -9.43
CA SER A 64 6.24 20.12 -8.28
C SER A 64 4.81 20.39 -8.73
N PHE A 65 3.92 19.44 -8.46
CA PHE A 65 2.53 19.53 -8.88
C PHE A 65 1.61 18.70 -7.99
N LYS A 66 0.30 18.95 -8.13
CA LYS A 66 -0.74 18.18 -7.46
C LYS A 66 -1.41 17.27 -8.49
N TYR A 67 -1.42 15.97 -8.24
CA TYR A 67 -2.08 14.96 -9.08
C TYR A 67 -3.15 14.23 -8.27
N CYS A 68 -4.41 14.27 -8.69
CA CYS A 68 -5.53 13.64 -7.97
C CYS A 68 -5.61 14.02 -6.47
N GLY A 69 -5.19 15.23 -6.08
CA GLY A 69 -5.17 15.64 -4.67
C GLY A 69 -3.95 15.16 -3.86
N ILE A 70 -2.95 14.60 -4.53
CA ILE A 70 -1.65 14.18 -3.99
C ILE A 70 -0.60 15.21 -4.39
N ASP A 71 0.19 15.68 -3.42
CA ASP A 71 1.29 16.62 -3.63
C ASP A 71 2.56 15.83 -3.99
N LEU A 72 3.05 16.01 -5.23
CA LEU A 72 4.25 15.40 -5.77
C LEU A 72 5.37 16.43 -5.92
N LEU A 73 6.57 16.04 -5.53
CA LEU A 73 7.80 16.82 -5.71
C LEU A 73 8.91 15.90 -6.20
N CYS A 74 9.46 16.15 -7.38
CA CYS A 74 10.68 15.55 -7.89
C CYS A 74 11.85 16.50 -7.63
N ASP A 75 12.86 16.03 -6.92
CA ASP A 75 14.07 16.77 -6.59
C ASP A 75 15.26 15.80 -6.61
N ASP A 76 16.33 16.11 -7.36
CA ASP A 76 17.52 15.27 -7.49
C ASP A 76 17.26 13.76 -7.74
N ASN A 77 16.37 13.43 -8.69
CA ASN A 77 15.94 12.05 -9.00
C ASN A 77 15.24 11.30 -7.84
N VAL A 78 14.75 12.04 -6.85
CA VAL A 78 13.93 11.53 -5.76
C VAL A 78 12.54 12.12 -5.89
N ILE A 79 11.53 11.25 -5.87
CA ILE A 79 10.12 11.65 -5.86
C ILE A 79 9.62 11.61 -4.42
N TYR A 80 9.02 12.70 -4.00
CA TYR A 80 8.37 12.86 -2.72
C TYR A 80 6.87 12.93 -2.91
N LEU A 81 6.13 12.16 -2.10
CA LEU A 81 4.68 12.11 -2.13
C LEU A 81 4.12 12.49 -0.75
N SER A 82 3.20 13.45 -0.72
CA SER A 82 2.50 13.83 0.50
C SER A 82 1.08 14.31 0.20
N GLN A 83 0.29 14.53 1.24
CA GLN A 83 -1.04 15.12 1.15
C GLN A 83 -1.19 16.19 2.24
N ASP A 84 -0.17 17.03 2.39
CA ASP A 84 -0.10 18.01 3.47
C ASP A 84 -1.25 19.02 3.35
N SER A 85 -1.50 19.52 2.12
CA SER A 85 -2.59 20.46 1.82
C SER A 85 -3.97 19.86 2.16
N TYR A 86 -4.18 18.60 1.79
CA TYR A 86 -5.43 17.88 2.07
C TYR A 86 -5.62 17.70 3.57
N THR A 87 -4.54 17.30 4.26
CA THR A 87 -4.53 17.09 5.70
C THR A 87 -4.86 18.37 6.46
N ASP A 88 -4.35 19.53 6.03
CA ASP A 88 -4.63 20.82 6.67
C ASP A 88 -6.10 21.22 6.56
N GLY A 89 -6.74 20.89 5.44
CA GLY A 89 -8.18 21.09 5.21
C GLY A 89 -9.11 20.20 6.05
N LEU A 90 -8.60 19.13 6.69
CA LEU A 90 -9.43 18.25 7.51
C LEU A 90 -9.96 18.97 8.75
N THR A 91 -11.27 19.02 8.93
CA THR A 91 -11.89 19.56 10.16
C THR A 91 -12.28 18.44 11.13
N VAL A 92 -12.13 18.69 12.43
CA VAL A 92 -12.67 17.82 13.48
C VAL A 92 -14.19 17.89 13.50
N ILE A 93 -14.83 16.85 14.03
CA ILE A 93 -16.27 16.82 14.29
C ILE A 93 -16.50 17.56 15.60
N ASP A 94 -17.32 18.60 15.56
CA ASP A 94 -17.73 19.31 16.78
C ASP A 94 -18.68 18.43 17.59
N ILE A 95 -18.41 18.32 18.89
CA ILE A 95 -19.21 17.54 19.83
C ILE A 95 -19.23 18.28 21.16
N SER A 96 -20.41 18.45 21.73
CA SER A 96 -20.56 19.21 22.97
C SER A 96 -19.82 18.53 24.12
N ALA A 97 -19.31 19.34 25.06
CA ALA A 97 -18.61 18.83 26.24
C ALA A 97 -19.46 17.81 27.01
N THR A 98 -20.77 18.06 27.15
CA THR A 98 -21.72 17.14 27.80
C THR A 98 -21.84 15.81 27.07
N ARG A 99 -21.88 15.83 25.74
CA ARG A 99 -21.97 14.63 24.90
C ARG A 99 -20.68 13.81 24.96
N SER A 100 -19.53 14.47 25.02
CA SER A 100 -18.20 13.83 25.04
C SER A 100 -17.90 13.00 26.29
N VAL A 101 -18.66 13.20 27.38
CA VAL A 101 -18.50 12.46 28.64
C VAL A 101 -18.86 10.98 28.48
N ASP A 102 -19.99 10.69 27.84
CA ASP A 102 -20.43 9.31 27.60
C ASP A 102 -19.95 8.82 26.23
N LYS A 103 -18.77 8.20 26.23
CA LYS A 103 -18.16 7.61 25.02
C LYS A 103 -18.96 6.44 24.46
N SER A 104 -19.80 5.79 25.27
CA SER A 104 -20.61 4.64 24.85
C SER A 104 -21.93 5.03 24.21
N ALA A 105 -22.30 6.32 24.31
CA ALA A 105 -23.53 6.84 23.74
C ALA A 105 -23.61 6.56 22.24
N LYS A 106 -24.78 6.05 21.81
CA LYS A 106 -25.08 5.84 20.40
C LYS A 106 -25.13 7.17 19.66
N LEU A 107 -24.65 7.16 18.42
CA LEU A 107 -24.70 8.33 17.55
C LEU A 107 -26.13 8.66 17.11
N THR A 108 -26.41 9.94 16.97
CA THR A 108 -27.54 10.47 16.22
C THR A 108 -27.34 10.21 14.71
N ALA A 109 -28.42 10.34 13.92
CA ALA A 109 -28.33 10.17 12.47
C ALA A 109 -27.34 11.15 11.81
N GLU A 110 -27.33 12.40 12.29
CA GLU A 110 -26.42 13.44 11.82
C GLU A 110 -24.97 13.17 12.20
N GLU A 111 -24.71 12.87 13.49
CA GLU A 111 -23.40 12.46 13.97
C GLU A 111 -22.84 11.27 13.16
N GLY A 112 -23.69 10.27 12.89
CA GLY A 112 -23.32 9.11 12.08
C GLY A 112 -23.03 9.45 10.60
N HIS A 113 -23.77 10.38 10.01
CA HIS A 113 -23.52 10.86 8.64
C HIS A 113 -22.17 11.61 8.55
N VAL A 114 -21.93 12.54 9.46
CA VAL A 114 -20.67 13.28 9.53
C VAL A 114 -19.49 12.35 9.79
N LEU A 115 -19.62 11.39 10.72
CA LEU A 115 -18.60 10.37 10.99
C LEU A 115 -18.24 9.59 9.73
N ARG A 116 -19.22 9.11 8.97
CA ARG A 116 -18.99 8.39 7.70
C ARG A 116 -18.21 9.24 6.70
N SER A 117 -18.56 10.52 6.55
CA SER A 117 -17.85 11.45 5.67
C SER A 117 -16.37 11.59 6.08
N LYS A 118 -16.10 11.75 7.38
CA LYS A 118 -14.73 11.88 7.90
C LYS A 118 -13.91 10.60 7.80
N VAL A 119 -14.54 9.44 8.02
CA VAL A 119 -13.90 8.15 7.77
C VAL A 119 -13.50 8.02 6.30
N GLY A 120 -14.37 8.39 5.37
CA GLY A 120 -14.02 8.40 3.93
C GLY A 120 -12.82 9.30 3.61
N GLN A 121 -12.80 10.51 4.15
CA GLN A 121 -11.68 11.45 3.98
C GLN A 121 -10.35 10.89 4.53
N LEU A 122 -10.39 10.27 5.71
CA LEU A 122 -9.21 9.67 6.33
C LEU A 122 -8.76 8.39 5.65
N LEU A 123 -9.69 7.57 5.12
CA LEU A 123 -9.33 6.39 4.33
C LEU A 123 -8.60 6.81 3.05
N TRP A 124 -9.06 7.86 2.38
CA TRP A 124 -8.34 8.43 1.23
C TRP A 124 -6.91 8.83 1.61
N LEU A 125 -6.74 9.60 2.69
CA LEU A 125 -5.41 9.99 3.18
C LEU A 125 -4.54 8.78 3.54
N ALA A 126 -5.11 7.81 4.24
CA ALA A 126 -4.38 6.64 4.73
C ALA A 126 -3.96 5.67 3.61
N HIS A 127 -4.76 5.52 2.57
CA HIS A 127 -4.44 4.69 1.42
C HIS A 127 -3.42 5.32 0.48
N GLN A 128 -3.37 6.66 0.38
CA GLN A 128 -2.50 7.34 -0.58
C GLN A 128 -1.14 7.75 -0.01
N SER A 129 -1.09 8.18 1.26
CA SER A 129 0.15 8.74 1.83
C SER A 129 0.40 8.44 3.30
N ARG A 130 -0.58 7.92 4.04
CA ARG A 130 -0.53 7.72 5.50
C ARG A 130 -0.82 6.29 5.95
N PRO A 131 0.01 5.30 5.57
CA PRO A 131 -0.16 3.91 6.03
C PRO A 131 -0.19 3.80 7.56
N ASP A 132 0.53 4.68 8.26
CA ASP A 132 0.61 4.73 9.73
C ASP A 132 -0.71 5.07 10.45
N LEU A 133 -1.74 5.48 9.70
CA LEU A 133 -3.09 5.77 10.19
C LEU A 133 -4.11 4.70 9.75
N LEU A 134 -3.76 3.82 8.80
CA LEU A 134 -4.72 3.01 8.07
C LEU A 134 -5.50 2.06 8.98
N PHE A 135 -4.83 1.40 9.92
CA PHE A 135 -5.49 0.52 10.88
C PHE A 135 -6.54 1.26 11.73
N ASP A 136 -6.16 2.39 12.32
CA ASP A 136 -7.03 3.15 13.23
C ASP A 136 -8.31 3.61 12.52
N VAL A 137 -8.19 4.03 11.25
CA VAL A 137 -9.33 4.45 10.43
C VAL A 137 -10.19 3.25 10.02
N THR A 138 -9.57 2.16 9.54
CA THR A 138 -10.28 0.95 9.13
C THR A 138 -11.03 0.29 10.29
N LYS A 139 -10.48 0.35 11.51
CA LYS A 139 -11.15 -0.15 12.71
C LYS A 139 -12.50 0.54 12.92
N ILE A 140 -12.53 1.87 12.77
CA ILE A 140 -13.75 2.67 12.91
C ILE A 140 -14.69 2.43 11.72
N ALA A 141 -14.14 2.34 10.50
CA ALA A 141 -14.90 2.04 9.29
C ALA A 141 -15.71 0.73 9.41
N ASN A 142 -15.11 -0.31 10.01
CA ASN A 142 -15.78 -1.60 10.22
C ASN A 142 -16.92 -1.55 11.26
N ASN A 143 -17.02 -0.50 12.06
CA ASN A 143 -18.04 -0.36 13.11
C ASN A 143 -19.04 0.79 12.85
N LEU A 144 -19.08 1.36 11.65
CA LEU A 144 -19.92 2.53 11.32
C LEU A 144 -21.42 2.33 11.58
N ASN A 145 -21.94 1.11 11.46
CA ASN A 145 -23.36 0.80 11.71
C ASN A 145 -23.74 0.82 13.19
N LYS A 146 -22.76 0.65 14.09
CA LYS A 146 -22.92 0.67 15.55
C LYS A 146 -22.00 1.71 16.18
N GLY A 147 -21.78 2.81 15.47
CA GLY A 147 -20.90 3.88 15.91
C GLY A 147 -21.35 4.48 17.24
N SER A 148 -20.36 4.98 17.98
CA SER A 148 -20.49 5.59 19.30
C SER A 148 -19.82 6.95 19.35
N VAL A 149 -20.11 7.75 20.37
CA VAL A 149 -19.41 9.01 20.63
C VAL A 149 -17.89 8.79 20.76
N GLY A 150 -17.46 7.64 21.29
CA GLY A 150 -16.06 7.24 21.34
C GLY A 150 -15.39 7.18 19.97
N ASP A 151 -16.11 6.76 18.93
CA ASP A 151 -15.60 6.69 17.55
C ASP A 151 -15.38 8.09 16.97
N ILE A 152 -16.25 9.06 17.29
CA ILE A 152 -16.06 10.48 16.92
C ILE A 152 -14.80 11.03 17.58
N LEU A 153 -14.62 10.78 18.88
CA LEU A 153 -13.44 11.24 19.61
C LEU A 153 -12.15 10.61 19.06
N ASP A 154 -12.19 9.34 18.68
CA ASP A 154 -11.04 8.66 18.09
C ASP A 154 -10.74 9.19 16.68
N ILE A 155 -11.74 9.48 15.83
CA ILE A 155 -11.54 10.16 14.55
C ILE A 155 -10.91 11.55 14.73
N ASN A 156 -11.40 12.34 15.70
CA ASN A 156 -10.83 13.65 15.98
C ASN A 156 -9.34 13.55 16.39
N LYS A 157 -8.97 12.54 17.20
CA LYS A 157 -7.56 12.28 17.52
C LYS A 157 -6.75 11.91 16.29
N ILE A 158 -7.29 11.08 15.39
CA ILE A 158 -6.60 10.71 14.14
C ILE A 158 -6.36 11.94 13.27
N ILE A 159 -7.35 12.83 13.14
CA ILE A 159 -7.20 14.11 12.41
C ILE A 159 -6.10 14.96 13.04
N CYS A 160 -6.11 15.14 14.35
CA CYS A 160 -5.06 15.89 15.05
C CYS A 160 -3.68 15.25 14.86
N LYS A 161 -3.57 13.93 14.97
CA LYS A 161 -2.33 13.19 14.71
C LYS A 161 -1.85 13.39 13.26
N ALA A 162 -2.77 13.35 12.29
CA ALA A 162 -2.44 13.57 10.89
C ALA A 162 -1.85 14.97 10.66
N LYS A 163 -2.47 16.00 11.25
CA LYS A 163 -2.02 17.40 11.16
C LYS A 163 -0.69 17.67 11.85
N ASN A 164 -0.54 17.18 13.08
CA ASN A 164 0.65 17.47 13.90
C ASN A 164 1.88 16.65 13.51
N SER A 165 1.69 15.57 12.75
CA SER A 165 2.75 14.63 12.42
C SER A 165 2.69 14.28 10.95
N LYS A 166 3.14 15.22 10.11
CA LYS A 166 3.24 15.08 8.65
C LYS A 166 4.18 13.93 8.29
N LEU A 167 3.89 13.28 7.18
CA LEU A 167 4.69 12.20 6.62
C LEU A 167 4.76 12.44 5.12
N ARG A 168 5.97 12.38 4.60
CA ARG A 168 6.26 12.49 3.18
C ARG A 168 6.96 11.21 2.78
N LEU A 169 6.34 10.46 1.88
CA LEU A 169 6.90 9.22 1.34
C LEU A 169 8.02 9.59 0.38
N LYS A 170 9.10 8.83 0.42
CA LYS A 170 10.26 9.00 -0.44
C LYS A 170 10.35 7.83 -1.42
N PHE A 171 10.44 8.15 -2.70
CA PHE A 171 10.66 7.22 -3.79
C PHE A 171 11.99 7.58 -4.44
N GLN A 172 12.90 6.63 -4.50
CA GLN A 172 14.26 6.84 -4.96
C GLN A 172 14.70 5.66 -5.81
N SER A 173 15.75 5.86 -6.61
CA SER A 173 16.33 4.75 -7.35
C SER A 173 16.79 3.66 -6.38
N VAL A 174 16.27 2.46 -6.58
CA VAL A 174 16.58 1.29 -5.77
C VAL A 174 17.71 0.45 -6.38
N SER A 175 18.11 0.74 -7.61
CA SER A 175 19.21 0.08 -8.32
C SER A 175 20.15 1.10 -8.95
N ALA A 176 21.45 0.84 -8.89
CA ALA A 176 22.43 1.62 -9.63
C ALA A 176 22.37 1.35 -11.15
N ASN A 177 21.94 0.14 -11.54
CA ASN A 177 21.81 -0.29 -12.92
C ASN A 177 20.67 -1.31 -13.06
N LEU A 178 19.58 -0.92 -13.73
CA LEU A 178 18.39 -1.78 -13.92
C LEU A 178 18.67 -3.03 -14.77
N ASN A 179 19.75 -3.03 -15.57
CA ASN A 179 20.13 -4.16 -16.43
C ASN A 179 21.02 -5.20 -15.73
N GLU A 180 21.66 -4.81 -14.63
CA GLU A 180 22.62 -5.66 -13.90
C GLU A 180 22.15 -6.03 -12.49
N GLY A 181 21.36 -5.15 -11.85
CA GLY A 181 20.84 -5.34 -10.51
C GLY A 181 19.56 -6.18 -10.48
N VAL A 182 19.42 -7.05 -9.47
CA VAL A 182 18.18 -7.79 -9.23
C VAL A 182 17.25 -6.96 -8.37
N LEU A 183 16.12 -6.54 -8.94
CA LEU A 183 15.05 -5.92 -8.18
C LEU A 183 14.22 -6.95 -7.43
N HIS A 184 13.83 -6.61 -6.21
CA HIS A 184 13.03 -7.44 -5.34
C HIS A 184 11.76 -6.71 -4.93
N VAL A 185 10.64 -7.43 -4.97
CA VAL A 185 9.43 -7.02 -4.27
C VAL A 185 9.49 -7.59 -2.85
N VAL A 186 9.47 -6.70 -1.87
CA VAL A 186 9.55 -7.05 -0.45
C VAL A 186 8.16 -6.93 0.17
N LEU A 187 7.69 -8.00 0.80
CA LEU A 187 6.38 -8.10 1.42
C LEU A 187 6.54 -8.29 2.93
N TYR A 188 6.00 -7.37 3.72
CA TYR A 188 5.78 -7.57 5.16
C TYR A 188 4.31 -7.88 5.39
N THR A 189 4.01 -8.90 6.18
CA THR A 189 2.63 -9.21 6.59
C THR A 189 2.54 -9.44 8.08
N ASP A 190 1.43 -9.02 8.67
CA ASP A 190 1.07 -9.28 10.06
C ASP A 190 -0.45 -9.51 10.16
N ALA A 191 -0.89 -10.20 11.20
CA ALA A 191 -2.29 -10.39 11.51
C ALA A 191 -2.57 -10.37 13.01
N ALA A 192 -3.67 -9.73 13.40
CA ALA A 192 -4.14 -9.71 14.77
C ALA A 192 -5.41 -10.55 14.91
N LEU A 193 -5.32 -11.66 15.66
CA LEU A 193 -6.43 -12.55 15.94
C LEU A 193 -7.44 -11.89 16.89
N GLY A 194 -8.71 -11.82 16.49
CA GLY A 194 -9.82 -11.44 17.37
C GLY A 194 -9.79 -10.02 17.92
N ASN A 195 -9.01 -9.12 17.31
CA ASN A 195 -8.77 -7.75 17.78
C ASN A 195 -9.88 -6.74 17.41
N MET A 196 -10.81 -7.14 16.54
CA MET A 196 -11.93 -6.30 16.12
C MET A 196 -13.08 -6.37 17.12
N PRO A 197 -13.93 -5.32 17.23
CA PRO A 197 -15.01 -5.27 18.22
C PRO A 197 -15.99 -6.44 18.20
N ASP A 198 -16.14 -7.12 17.06
CA ASP A 198 -17.02 -8.29 16.90
C ASP A 198 -16.28 -9.63 16.99
N GLY A 199 -15.03 -9.64 17.48
CA GLY A 199 -14.18 -10.83 17.56
C GLY A 199 -13.57 -11.25 16.21
N GLY A 200 -13.73 -10.43 15.17
CA GLY A 200 -13.04 -10.61 13.91
C GLY A 200 -11.54 -10.32 14.02
N SER A 201 -10.78 -10.78 13.02
CA SER A 201 -9.32 -10.60 12.97
C SER A 201 -8.95 -9.58 11.89
N GLN A 202 -7.87 -8.85 12.11
CA GLN A 202 -7.32 -7.90 11.15
C GLN A 202 -6.08 -8.50 10.47
N ALA A 203 -5.94 -8.29 9.17
CA ALA A 203 -4.73 -8.58 8.41
C ALA A 203 -4.20 -7.29 7.80
N GLY A 204 -2.87 -7.18 7.72
CA GLY A 204 -2.19 -6.05 7.11
C GLY A 204 -0.99 -6.51 6.31
N TYR A 205 -0.65 -5.74 5.28
CA TYR A 205 0.58 -5.93 4.52
C TYR A 205 1.17 -4.61 4.05
N LEU A 206 2.47 -4.64 3.81
CA LEU A 206 3.27 -3.57 3.21
C LEU A 206 4.15 -4.18 2.12
N ILE A 207 4.06 -3.61 0.92
CA ILE A 207 4.80 -4.00 -0.28
C ILE A 207 5.74 -2.85 -0.65
N MET A 208 7.01 -3.18 -0.85
CA MET A 208 8.06 -2.24 -1.20
C MET A 208 8.90 -2.79 -2.35
N LEU A 209 9.48 -1.90 -3.15
CA LEU A 209 10.54 -2.24 -4.09
C LEU A 209 11.89 -2.05 -3.42
N ALA A 210 12.80 -2.99 -3.59
CA ALA A 210 14.17 -2.89 -3.13
C ALA A 210 15.12 -3.41 -4.22
N GLY A 211 16.37 -2.97 -4.18
CA GLY A 211 17.44 -3.44 -5.07
C GLY A 211 18.78 -3.51 -4.34
N ASP A 212 19.87 -3.37 -5.07
CA ASP A 212 21.24 -3.50 -4.57
C ASP A 212 21.77 -2.25 -3.86
N SER A 213 21.09 -1.11 -4.01
CA SER A 213 21.48 0.17 -3.40
C SER A 213 21.36 0.23 -1.88
N GLY A 214 20.73 -0.78 -1.25
CA GLY A 214 20.38 -0.75 0.18
C GLY A 214 19.22 0.20 0.50
N THR A 215 18.52 0.68 -0.52
CA THR A 215 17.38 1.58 -0.40
C THR A 215 16.10 0.92 -0.89
N PHE A 216 14.96 1.47 -0.52
CA PHE A 216 13.66 0.96 -0.91
C PHE A 216 12.68 2.08 -1.25
N SER A 217 11.64 1.73 -2.01
CA SER A 217 10.51 2.61 -2.31
C SER A 217 9.19 1.91 -1.95
N PRO A 218 8.30 2.53 -1.16
CA PRO A 218 7.00 1.93 -0.83
C PRO A 218 6.10 1.88 -2.06
N ILE A 219 5.40 0.76 -2.29
CA ILE A 219 4.50 0.63 -3.44
C ILE A 219 3.05 0.58 -2.98
N CYS A 220 2.73 -0.34 -2.08
CA CYS A 220 1.35 -0.66 -1.75
C CYS A 220 1.25 -1.12 -0.29
N TRP A 221 0.14 -0.83 0.36
CA TRP A 221 -0.14 -1.30 1.70
C TRP A 221 -1.63 -1.46 1.90
N ASN A 222 -1.99 -2.31 2.84
CA ASN A 222 -3.38 -2.52 3.21
C ASN A 222 -3.53 -2.89 4.68
N SER A 223 -4.69 -2.58 5.22
CA SER A 223 -5.14 -3.03 6.54
C SER A 223 -6.62 -3.31 6.41
N LYS A 224 -7.01 -4.57 6.50
CA LYS A 224 -8.41 -4.96 6.39
C LYS A 224 -8.79 -6.09 7.33
N LYS A 225 -10.07 -6.12 7.64
CA LYS A 225 -10.63 -7.22 8.41
C LYS A 225 -10.65 -8.49 7.56
N ILE A 226 -10.17 -9.59 8.13
CA ILE A 226 -10.25 -10.91 7.51
C ILE A 226 -11.73 -11.27 7.36
N ARG A 227 -12.16 -11.53 6.12
CA ARG A 227 -13.58 -11.75 5.76
C ARG A 227 -14.21 -12.94 6.49
N ARG A 228 -13.41 -13.94 6.86
CA ARG A 228 -13.84 -15.14 7.58
C ARG A 228 -13.33 -15.15 9.02
N VAL A 229 -14.11 -15.75 9.92
CA VAL A 229 -13.66 -16.02 11.28
C VAL A 229 -12.53 -17.05 11.24
N VAL A 230 -11.38 -16.68 11.79
CA VAL A 230 -10.23 -17.56 11.98
C VAL A 230 -10.13 -18.00 13.44
N ARG A 231 -9.60 -19.19 13.68
CA ARG A 231 -9.59 -19.83 15.01
C ARG A 231 -8.21 -19.88 15.66
N SER A 232 -7.18 -19.41 14.96
CA SER A 232 -5.80 -19.43 15.42
C SER A 232 -5.00 -18.29 14.80
N THR A 233 -3.93 -17.88 15.47
CA THR A 233 -2.98 -16.88 14.95
C THR A 233 -2.36 -17.39 13.65
N LEU A 234 -1.98 -18.67 13.58
CA LEU A 234 -1.47 -19.28 12.36
C LEU A 234 -2.43 -19.08 11.18
N ALA A 235 -3.74 -19.29 11.38
CA ALA A 235 -4.72 -19.08 10.32
C ALA A 235 -4.86 -17.61 9.90
N ALA A 236 -4.77 -16.67 10.84
CA ALA A 236 -4.82 -15.24 10.54
C ALA A 236 -3.59 -14.81 9.72
N GLU A 237 -2.41 -15.23 10.17
CA GLU A 237 -1.11 -14.91 9.56
C GLU A 237 -0.95 -15.55 8.17
N THR A 238 -1.36 -16.81 8.01
CA THR A 238 -1.34 -17.46 6.69
C THR A 238 -2.22 -16.70 5.71
N LEU A 239 -3.40 -16.22 6.13
CA LEU A 239 -4.28 -15.46 5.25
C LEU A 239 -3.73 -14.08 4.91
N ALA A 240 -3.11 -13.39 5.85
CA ALA A 240 -2.42 -12.13 5.59
C ALA A 240 -1.28 -12.33 4.57
N MET A 241 -0.47 -13.38 4.75
CA MET A 241 0.60 -13.76 3.84
C MET A 241 0.09 -14.09 2.43
N ALA A 242 -0.95 -14.94 2.33
CA ALA A 242 -1.52 -15.33 1.03
C ALA A 242 -2.02 -14.11 0.26
N GLU A 243 -2.76 -13.22 0.93
CA GLU A 243 -3.26 -11.99 0.30
C GLU A 243 -2.15 -11.02 -0.08
N GLY A 244 -1.14 -10.86 0.77
CA GLY A 244 0.03 -10.05 0.47
C GLY A 244 0.81 -10.57 -0.74
N ILE A 245 0.91 -11.90 -0.89
CA ILE A 245 1.53 -12.55 -2.07
C ILE A 245 0.69 -12.29 -3.32
N ASP A 246 -0.63 -12.43 -3.27
CA ASP A 246 -1.51 -12.14 -4.41
C ASP A 246 -1.34 -10.69 -4.89
N ALA A 247 -1.33 -9.73 -3.95
CA ALA A 247 -1.08 -8.33 -4.25
C ALA A 247 0.34 -8.11 -4.81
N SER A 248 1.34 -8.81 -4.27
CA SER A 248 2.72 -8.72 -4.75
C SER A 248 2.86 -9.27 -6.17
N ILE A 249 2.20 -10.39 -6.51
CA ILE A 249 2.22 -10.95 -7.87
C ILE A 249 1.61 -9.98 -8.87
N PHE A 250 0.50 -9.32 -8.51
CA PHE A 250 -0.09 -8.26 -9.34
C PHE A 250 0.92 -7.13 -9.59
N ILE A 251 1.56 -6.63 -8.53
CA ILE A 251 2.60 -5.58 -8.63
C ILE A 251 3.80 -6.05 -9.47
N CYS A 252 4.31 -7.26 -9.27
CA CYS A 252 5.41 -7.81 -10.07
C CYS A 252 5.05 -7.90 -11.55
N THR A 253 3.81 -8.28 -11.87
CA THR A 253 3.35 -8.37 -13.26
C THR A 253 3.30 -6.99 -13.91
N LEU A 254 2.76 -5.99 -13.20
CA LEU A 254 2.72 -4.61 -13.66
C LEU A 254 4.14 -4.05 -13.84
N LEU A 255 5.02 -4.23 -12.86
CA LEU A 255 6.42 -3.80 -12.94
C LEU A 255 7.17 -4.48 -14.10
N GLY A 256 6.86 -5.75 -14.40
CA GLY A 256 7.37 -6.45 -15.57
C GLY A 256 7.06 -5.69 -16.87
N GLU A 257 5.80 -5.25 -17.03
CA GLU A 257 5.40 -4.44 -18.20
C GLU A 257 6.10 -3.09 -18.22
N LEU A 258 6.17 -2.42 -17.08
CA LEU A 258 6.66 -1.04 -16.99
C LEU A 258 8.19 -0.91 -17.05
N VAL A 259 8.93 -1.94 -16.62
CA VAL A 259 10.40 -1.91 -16.60
C VAL A 259 10.99 -2.70 -17.78
N TYR A 260 10.37 -3.82 -18.15
CA TYR A 260 10.94 -4.77 -19.11
C TYR A 260 10.02 -5.04 -20.31
N GLY A 261 8.89 -4.33 -20.44
CA GLY A 261 7.93 -4.52 -21.52
C GLY A 261 7.19 -5.86 -21.49
N LYS A 262 7.32 -6.65 -20.41
CA LYS A 262 6.87 -8.06 -20.33
C LYS A 262 6.05 -8.31 -19.08
N PRO A 263 4.79 -8.79 -19.18
CA PRO A 263 3.92 -9.08 -18.04
C PRO A 263 4.32 -10.37 -17.31
N GLU A 264 5.56 -10.43 -16.82
CA GLU A 264 6.15 -11.61 -16.19
C GLU A 264 6.49 -11.30 -14.74
N ALA A 265 5.68 -11.81 -13.81
CA ALA A 265 5.88 -11.60 -12.38
C ALA A 265 7.19 -12.19 -11.83
N ASN A 266 7.77 -13.19 -12.51
CA ASN A 266 9.04 -13.81 -12.11
C ASN A 266 10.26 -12.89 -12.27
N LEU A 267 10.13 -11.78 -13.01
CA LEU A 267 11.19 -10.79 -13.16
C LEU A 267 11.50 -10.06 -11.85
N PHE A 268 10.55 -10.07 -10.90
CA PHE A 268 10.68 -9.44 -9.59
C PHE A 268 10.44 -10.49 -8.50
N PRO A 269 11.48 -11.24 -8.07
CA PRO A 269 11.32 -12.26 -7.05
C PRO A 269 10.83 -11.67 -5.73
N ILE A 270 9.78 -12.28 -5.15
CA ILE A 270 9.16 -11.78 -3.92
C ILE A 270 9.91 -12.31 -2.70
N VAL A 271 10.24 -11.43 -1.76
CA VAL A 271 10.81 -11.79 -0.45
C VAL A 271 9.80 -11.42 0.63
N CYS A 272 9.28 -12.42 1.33
CA CYS A 272 8.28 -12.19 2.37
C CYS A 272 8.90 -12.20 3.77
N PHE A 273 8.39 -11.35 4.65
CA PHE A 273 8.76 -11.25 6.05
C PHE A 273 7.53 -11.42 6.94
N THR A 274 7.69 -12.24 7.99
CA THR A 274 6.67 -12.47 9.03
C THR A 274 7.34 -12.62 10.38
N ASP A 275 6.70 -12.15 11.44
CA ASP A 275 7.11 -12.42 12.83
C ASP A 275 6.39 -13.66 13.41
N CYS A 276 5.51 -14.30 12.64
CA CYS A 276 4.85 -15.55 13.03
C CYS A 276 5.76 -16.76 12.78
N LYS A 277 6.48 -17.19 13.84
CA LYS A 277 7.36 -18.37 13.76
C LYS A 277 6.63 -19.64 13.33
N SER A 278 5.40 -19.83 13.81
CA SER A 278 4.54 -20.97 13.46
C SER A 278 4.24 -21.03 11.97
N LEU A 279 4.01 -19.89 11.31
CA LEU A 279 3.80 -19.81 9.86
C LEU A 279 5.07 -20.19 9.12
N HIS A 280 6.18 -19.53 9.46
CA HIS A 280 7.49 -19.82 8.87
C HIS A 280 7.85 -21.31 8.96
N ASP A 281 7.63 -21.93 10.12
CA ASP A 281 7.95 -23.34 10.33
C ASP A 281 6.97 -24.27 9.59
N ALA A 282 5.69 -23.90 9.50
CA ALA A 282 4.70 -24.66 8.71
C ALA A 282 5.01 -24.67 7.21
N LEU A 283 5.60 -23.60 6.68
CA LEU A 283 6.05 -23.51 5.29
C LEU A 283 7.26 -24.41 4.99
N LYS A 284 8.10 -24.69 5.98
CA LYS A 284 9.26 -25.60 5.85
C LYS A 284 8.92 -27.05 6.19
N SER A 285 7.90 -27.27 7.01
CA SER A 285 7.51 -28.60 7.48
C SER A 285 6.77 -29.41 6.40
N PRO A 286 7.06 -30.71 6.24
CA PRO A 286 6.25 -31.60 5.39
C PRO A 286 4.93 -32.02 6.06
N LYS A 287 4.73 -31.70 7.35
CA LYS A 287 3.52 -32.11 8.09
C LYS A 287 2.30 -31.34 7.60
N ILE A 288 1.20 -32.07 7.41
CA ILE A 288 -0.10 -31.49 7.10
C ILE A 288 -0.70 -30.88 8.37
N VAL A 289 -1.19 -29.65 8.26
CA VAL A 289 -1.90 -28.99 9.36
C VAL A 289 -3.29 -29.60 9.48
N SER A 290 -3.75 -29.85 10.72
CA SER A 290 -5.02 -30.51 10.99
C SER A 290 -6.24 -29.73 10.47
N GLU A 291 -6.16 -28.40 10.45
CA GLU A 291 -7.19 -27.55 9.86
C GLU A 291 -7.16 -27.61 8.32
N LYS A 292 -8.11 -28.32 7.73
CA LYS A 292 -8.14 -28.62 6.28
C LYS A 292 -8.12 -27.38 5.37
N ARG A 293 -8.82 -26.30 5.73
CA ARG A 293 -8.81 -25.06 4.93
C ARG A 293 -7.48 -24.37 5.00
N LEU A 294 -6.93 -24.23 6.21
CA LEU A 294 -5.60 -23.66 6.42
C LEU A 294 -4.51 -24.45 5.68
N HIS A 295 -4.65 -25.77 5.59
CA HIS A 295 -3.75 -26.58 4.79
C HIS A 295 -3.73 -26.18 3.31
N LEU A 296 -4.88 -25.83 2.71
CA LEU A 296 -4.94 -25.34 1.33
C LEU A 296 -4.22 -24.00 1.17
N GLU A 297 -4.42 -23.07 2.09
CA GLU A 297 -3.74 -21.76 2.07
C GLU A 297 -2.22 -21.92 2.16
N ILE A 298 -1.73 -22.76 3.09
CA ILE A 298 -0.30 -23.06 3.25
C ILE A 298 0.26 -23.74 2.00
N SER A 299 -0.48 -24.67 1.40
CA SER A 299 -0.08 -25.33 0.16
C SER A 299 0.02 -24.35 -1.00
N GLY A 300 -0.89 -23.37 -1.10
CA GLY A 300 -0.81 -22.29 -2.09
C GLY A 300 0.47 -21.46 -1.93
N ILE A 301 0.84 -21.08 -0.71
CA ILE A 301 2.10 -20.35 -0.45
C ILE A 301 3.31 -21.22 -0.81
N LYS A 302 3.30 -22.52 -0.47
CA LYS A 302 4.36 -23.47 -0.85
C LYS A 302 4.49 -23.63 -2.36
N GLU A 303 3.39 -23.63 -3.10
CA GLU A 303 3.41 -23.68 -4.56
C GLU A 303 4.12 -22.45 -5.15
N GLN A 304 3.86 -21.25 -4.60
CA GLN A 304 4.55 -20.03 -5.05
C GLN A 304 6.05 -20.05 -4.75
N LEU A 305 6.45 -20.65 -3.62
CA LEU A 305 7.86 -20.90 -3.30
C LEU A 305 8.50 -21.90 -4.28
N GLN A 306 7.81 -22.98 -4.62
CA GLN A 306 8.30 -24.00 -5.55
C GLN A 306 8.44 -23.49 -6.98
N LYS A 307 7.52 -22.62 -7.43
CA LYS A 307 7.58 -21.95 -8.73
C LYS A 307 8.68 -20.89 -8.82
N GLY A 308 9.27 -20.49 -7.69
CA GLY A 308 10.27 -19.43 -7.63
C GLY A 308 9.71 -18.01 -7.67
N GLN A 309 8.39 -17.84 -7.76
CA GLN A 309 7.73 -16.54 -7.71
C GLN A 309 7.95 -15.85 -6.36
N VAL A 310 7.79 -16.62 -5.27
CA VAL A 310 8.28 -16.23 -3.95
C VAL A 310 9.66 -16.84 -3.76
N LYS A 311 10.68 -15.99 -3.65
CA LYS A 311 12.08 -16.42 -3.47
C LYS A 311 12.28 -17.08 -2.11
N ARG A 312 11.72 -16.49 -1.05
CA ARG A 312 11.78 -17.00 0.32
C ARG A 312 10.78 -16.30 1.24
N VAL A 313 10.46 -16.97 2.35
CA VAL A 313 9.75 -16.39 3.49
C VAL A 313 10.70 -16.44 4.69
N GLU A 314 11.02 -15.27 5.24
CA GLU A 314 11.92 -15.11 6.37
C GLU A 314 11.17 -14.73 7.64
N TRP A 315 11.64 -15.30 8.75
CA TRP A 315 11.14 -14.91 10.07
C TRP A 315 11.96 -13.74 10.61
N ILE A 316 11.29 -12.73 11.14
CA ILE A 316 11.91 -11.55 11.77
C ILE A 316 11.36 -11.36 13.19
N SER A 317 12.09 -10.61 14.03
CA SER A 317 11.57 -10.17 15.33
C SER A 317 10.46 -9.14 15.12
N SER A 318 9.47 -9.11 16.02
CA SER A 318 8.35 -8.16 15.95
C SER A 318 8.80 -6.69 15.99
N ASP A 319 9.97 -6.37 16.56
CA ASP A 319 10.53 -5.01 16.56
C ASP A 319 10.91 -4.51 15.14
N LEU A 320 11.17 -5.44 14.21
CA LEU A 320 11.49 -5.15 12.80
C LEU A 320 10.27 -5.29 11.88
N GLN A 321 9.11 -5.65 12.43
CA GLN A 321 7.89 -5.92 11.67
C GLN A 321 7.18 -4.61 11.32
N LEU A 322 7.43 -4.11 10.11
CA LEU A 322 6.86 -2.85 9.63
C LEU A 322 5.32 -2.90 9.46
N ALA A 323 4.75 -4.09 9.26
CA ALA A 323 3.31 -4.26 9.10
C ALA A 323 2.52 -4.31 10.43
N ASP A 324 3.19 -4.32 11.60
CA ASP A 324 2.53 -4.48 12.91
C ASP A 324 1.52 -3.36 13.19
N CYS A 325 1.89 -2.12 12.85
CA CYS A 325 1.01 -0.96 12.99
C CYS A 325 -0.20 -0.97 12.06
N LEU A 326 -0.22 -1.87 11.07
CA LEU A 326 -1.37 -2.08 10.18
C LEU A 326 -2.40 -3.05 10.77
N THR A 327 -2.16 -3.67 11.93
CA THR A 327 -3.15 -4.61 12.51
C THR A 327 -3.51 -4.34 13.96
N LYS A 328 -2.71 -3.56 14.70
CA LYS A 328 -2.88 -3.37 16.14
C LYS A 328 -3.03 -1.89 16.52
N LYS A 329 -3.96 -1.60 17.43
CA LYS A 329 -4.14 -0.24 17.99
C LYS A 329 -2.96 0.08 18.88
N GLY A 330 -2.30 1.21 18.66
CA GLY A 330 -1.19 1.66 19.51
C GLY A 330 0.13 0.91 19.31
N ALA A 331 0.20 0.06 18.28
CA ALA A 331 1.48 -0.48 17.81
C ALA A 331 2.42 0.67 17.43
N ALA A 332 3.71 0.50 17.73
CA ALA A 332 4.71 1.50 17.41
C ALA A 332 4.81 1.63 15.88
N ASN A 333 4.54 2.83 15.37
CA ASN A 333 4.64 3.12 13.93
C ASN A 333 5.90 3.92 13.57
N ASN A 334 6.78 4.14 14.55
CA ASN A 334 8.00 4.95 14.38
C ASN A 334 8.94 4.33 13.35
N GLU A 335 9.15 3.01 13.39
CA GLU A 335 10.04 2.34 12.43
C GLU A 335 9.47 2.38 11.02
N LEU A 336 8.16 2.13 10.85
CA LEU A 336 7.50 2.32 9.55
C LEU A 336 7.70 3.76 9.06
N ARG A 337 7.42 4.76 9.90
CA ARG A 337 7.53 6.17 9.50
C ARG A 337 8.96 6.58 9.17
N LYS A 338 9.94 6.12 9.95
CA LYS A 338 11.37 6.35 9.67
C LYS A 338 11.74 5.75 8.32
N ALA A 339 11.36 4.50 8.09
CA ALA A 339 11.65 3.79 6.85
C ALA A 339 11.03 4.54 5.65
N LEU A 340 9.75 4.91 5.72
CA LEU A 340 9.05 5.62 4.64
C LEU A 340 9.61 7.03 4.36
N HIS A 341 10.17 7.67 5.39
CA HIS A 341 10.77 9.00 5.27
C HIS A 341 12.22 8.95 4.74
N SER A 342 13.01 7.98 5.21
CA SER A 342 14.43 7.84 4.84
C SER A 342 14.62 7.14 3.49
N GLY A 343 13.72 6.22 3.14
CA GLY A 343 13.89 5.29 2.02
C GLY A 343 14.90 4.17 2.32
N VAL A 344 15.22 3.91 3.59
CA VAL A 344 16.22 2.92 4.02
C VAL A 344 15.68 2.11 5.20
N LEU A 345 15.85 0.78 5.13
CA LEU A 345 15.51 -0.11 6.25
C LEU A 345 16.60 -0.01 7.32
N THR A 346 16.24 0.40 8.53
CA THR A 346 17.15 0.35 9.68
C THR A 346 17.43 -1.12 10.01
N THR A 347 18.70 -1.54 9.90
CA THR A 347 19.17 -2.89 10.22
C THR A 347 19.33 -3.12 11.70
#